data_AF-A0A9W9YI29-F1
#
_entry.id   AF-A0A9W9YI29-F1
#
_cell.length_a   1.000
_cell.length_b   1.000
_cell.length_c   1.000
_cell.angle_alpha   90.00
_cell.angle_beta   90.00
_cell.angle_gamma   90.00
#
_symmetry.space_group_name_H-M   'P 1'
#
loop_
_entity.id
_entity.type
_entity.pdbx_description
1 polymer ?
#
loop_
_entity_poly.entity_id
_entity_poly.type
_entity_poly.pdbx_seq_one_letter_code
_entity_poly.pdbx_strand_id
1 'polypeptide(L)'
;MLSYCQDQKSCRRSLIGRHFGESWNPTECHEMCDNCKKTVNQVDGRGSSPLEELDITNYCLDILKILQQAASLAERVTAIKLVDAWCGKGQPSLRMRGRRSPGSFARRL
;
A
#
# COMPACT_ATOMS: atom_id res chain seq x y z
N MET A 1 2.01 -9.76 10.34
CA MET A 1 0.75 -9.98 9.60
C MET A 1 0.49 -8.92 8.53
N LEU A 2 0.53 -7.61 8.81
CA LEU A 2 0.29 -6.58 7.79
C LEU A 2 1.27 -6.61 6.61
N SER A 3 2.57 -6.76 6.88
CA SER A 3 3.60 -6.87 5.83
C SER A 3 3.38 -8.09 4.94
N TYR A 4 2.85 -9.19 5.49
CA TYR A 4 2.46 -10.36 4.70
C TYR A 4 1.33 -10.00 3.74
N CYS A 5 0.27 -9.33 4.21
CA CYS A 5 -0.86 -8.93 3.36
C CYS A 5 -0.45 -7.94 2.24
N GLN A 6 0.52 -7.06 2.50
CA GLN A 6 0.97 -6.03 1.56
C GLN A 6 2.04 -6.53 0.56
N ASP A 7 2.73 -7.61 0.87
CA ASP A 7 3.77 -8.16 -0.01
C ASP A 7 3.13 -8.74 -1.29
N GLN A 8 3.57 -8.22 -2.44
CA GLN A 8 3.13 -8.62 -3.78
C GLN A 8 4.19 -9.42 -4.56
N LYS A 9 5.40 -9.59 -4.01
CA LYS A 9 6.59 -10.12 -4.69
C LYS A 9 6.96 -11.52 -4.18
N SER A 10 7.04 -11.66 -2.86
CA SER A 10 7.62 -12.83 -2.20
C SER A 10 6.64 -14.01 -2.20
N CYS A 11 7.15 -15.23 -2.39
CA CYS A 11 6.37 -16.45 -2.22
C CYS A 11 5.69 -16.48 -0.84
N ARG A 12 4.37 -16.77 -0.80
CA ARG A 12 3.61 -16.84 0.45
C ARG A 12 4.17 -17.87 1.43
N ARG A 13 4.58 -19.05 0.93
CA ARG A 13 5.19 -20.10 1.76
C ARG A 13 6.53 -19.67 2.35
N SER A 14 7.37 -18.99 1.57
CA SER A 14 8.63 -18.43 2.08
C SER A 14 8.43 -17.35 3.14
N LEU A 15 7.40 -16.51 3.02
CA LEU A 15 7.07 -15.53 4.06
C LEU A 15 6.62 -16.21 5.36
N ILE A 16 5.81 -17.26 5.26
CA ILE A 16 5.34 -18.05 6.41
C ILE A 16 6.52 -18.76 7.07
N GLY A 17 7.33 -19.50 6.30
CA GLY A 17 8.50 -20.22 6.81
C GLY A 17 9.45 -19.28 7.58
N ARG A 18 9.78 -18.12 7.00
CA ARG A 18 10.62 -17.12 7.66
C ARG A 18 10.08 -16.69 9.02
N HIS A 19 8.75 -16.54 9.16
CA HIS A 19 8.15 -16.17 10.45
C HIS A 19 8.35 -17.24 11.52
N PHE A 20 8.37 -18.51 11.13
CA PHE A 20 8.60 -19.66 12.00
C PHE A 20 10.08 -20.10 12.09
N GLY A 21 11.01 -19.36 11.47
CA GLY A 21 12.42 -19.72 11.43
C GLY A 21 12.77 -20.85 10.47
N GLU A 22 11.84 -21.23 9.59
CA GLU A 22 12.03 -22.26 8.58
C GLU A 22 12.53 -21.64 7.26
N SER A 23 13.51 -22.29 6.63
CA SER A 23 13.97 -21.92 5.30
C SER A 23 13.13 -22.64 4.25
N TRP A 24 12.45 -21.89 3.39
CA TRP A 24 11.61 -22.45 2.33
C TRP A 24 12.07 -21.98 0.95
N ASN A 25 12.39 -22.93 0.08
CA ASN A 25 12.77 -22.63 -1.30
C ASN A 25 11.52 -22.25 -2.13
N PRO A 26 11.44 -21.04 -2.70
CA PRO A 26 10.30 -20.64 -3.51
C PRO A 26 9.97 -21.58 -4.68
N THR A 27 10.95 -22.32 -5.21
CA THR A 27 10.73 -23.27 -6.33
C THR A 27 9.86 -24.46 -5.91
N GLU A 28 9.86 -24.82 -4.62
CA GLU A 28 9.00 -25.89 -4.04
C GLU A 28 7.57 -25.41 -3.80
N CYS A 29 7.26 -24.14 -4.07
CA CYS A 29 5.90 -23.63 -4.02
C CYS A 29 5.02 -24.21 -5.15
N HIS A 30 5.63 -24.58 -6.29
CA HIS A 30 4.93 -25.08 -7.47
C HIS A 30 3.72 -24.21 -7.87
N GLU A 31 3.91 -22.88 -7.85
CA GLU A 31 2.86 -21.89 -8.19
C GLU A 31 1.57 -21.99 -7.36
N MET A 32 1.63 -22.64 -6.19
CA MET A 32 0.46 -22.80 -5.33
C MET A 32 0.22 -21.56 -4.45
N CYS A 33 0.63 -20.36 -4.88
CA CYS A 33 0.27 -19.08 -4.25
C CYS A 33 0.10 -17.97 -5.28
N ASP A 34 -0.64 -16.93 -4.91
CA ASP A 34 -0.96 -15.78 -5.75
C ASP A 34 0.29 -15.03 -6.27
N ASN A 35 1.30 -14.81 -5.42
CA ASN A 35 2.51 -14.09 -5.82
C ASN A 35 3.34 -14.91 -6.85
N CYS A 36 3.50 -16.22 -6.65
CA CYS A 36 4.23 -17.08 -7.60
C CYS A 36 3.50 -17.22 -8.95
N LYS A 37 2.17 -17.27 -8.95
CA LYS A 37 1.38 -17.28 -10.20
C LYS A 37 1.57 -16.00 -11.02
N LYS A 38 1.63 -14.84 -10.37
CA LYS A 38 1.84 -13.55 -11.04
C LYS A 38 3.20 -13.47 -11.73
N THR A 39 4.27 -13.98 -11.10
CA THR A 39 5.63 -13.92 -11.65
C THR A 39 5.81 -14.77 -12.91
N VAL A 40 5.20 -15.94 -12.99
CA VAL A 40 5.32 -16.82 -14.16
C VAL A 40 4.63 -16.22 -15.37
N ASN A 41 3.45 -15.61 -15.16
CA ASN A 41 2.74 -14.88 -16.20
C ASN A 41 3.51 -13.66 -16.76
N GLN A 42 4.57 -13.17 -16.08
CA GLN A 42 5.46 -12.15 -16.64
C GLN A 42 6.48 -12.72 -17.63
N VAL A 43 6.90 -13.99 -17.45
CA VAL A 43 7.93 -14.63 -18.29
C VAL A 43 7.32 -15.10 -19.62
N ASP A 44 6.06 -15.53 -19.62
CA ASP A 44 5.36 -16.07 -20.80
C ASP A 44 4.70 -15.01 -21.69
N GLY A 45 4.99 -13.71 -21.47
CA GLY A 45 4.42 -12.60 -22.25
C GLY A 45 2.91 -12.41 -22.11
N ARG A 46 2.26 -13.16 -21.21
CA ARG A 46 0.81 -13.14 -20.94
C ARG A 46 0.52 -12.68 -19.52
N GLY A 47 0.83 -11.41 -19.26
CA GLY A 47 0.12 -10.63 -18.25
C GLY A 47 0.61 -10.76 -16.80
N SER A 48 1.59 -9.94 -16.43
CA SER A 48 1.37 -8.90 -15.42
C SER A 48 2.41 -7.80 -15.62
N SER A 49 2.06 -6.54 -15.36
CA SER A 49 3.01 -5.43 -15.44
C SER A 49 4.14 -5.64 -14.42
N PRO A 50 5.39 -5.27 -14.74
CA PRO A 50 6.47 -5.25 -13.76
C PRO A 50 6.06 -4.46 -12.53
N LEU A 51 6.47 -4.92 -11.35
CA LEU A 51 6.22 -4.18 -10.12
C LEU A 51 7.13 -2.96 -10.06
N GLU A 52 6.54 -1.78 -10.20
CA GLU A 52 7.23 -0.50 -10.14
C GLU A 52 7.38 -0.01 -8.69
N GLU A 53 8.45 0.72 -8.42
CA GLU A 53 8.63 1.43 -7.16
C GLU A 53 8.00 2.82 -7.25
N LEU A 54 7.12 3.13 -6.30
CA LEU A 54 6.44 4.42 -6.21
C LEU A 54 7.00 5.22 -5.03
N ASP A 55 7.52 6.41 -5.31
CA ASP A 55 7.89 7.36 -4.25
C ASP A 55 6.62 7.91 -3.57
N ILE A 56 6.44 7.54 -2.31
CA ILE A 56 5.31 7.96 -1.46
C ILE A 56 5.66 9.10 -0.49
N THR A 57 6.86 9.67 -0.57
CA THR A 57 7.37 10.69 0.38
C THR A 57 6.41 11.87 0.50
N ASN A 58 5.94 12.40 -0.63
CA ASN A 58 5.00 13.52 -0.65
C ASN A 58 3.63 13.18 -0.05
N TYR A 59 3.19 11.92 -0.14
CA TYR A 59 1.96 11.46 0.51
C TYR A 59 2.10 11.41 2.03
N CYS A 60 3.25 10.96 2.52
CA CYS A 60 3.55 10.98 3.95
C CYS A 60 3.58 12.42 4.49
N LEU A 61 4.23 13.34 3.77
CA LEU A 61 4.25 14.76 4.13
C LEU A 61 2.85 15.39 4.17
N ASP A 62 1.96 14.98 3.28
CA ASP A 62 0.57 15.44 3.26
C ASP A 62 -0.21 14.97 4.49
N ILE A 63 -0.07 13.68 4.83
CA ILE A 63 -0.68 13.09 6.02
C ILE A 63 -0.18 13.81 7.29
N LEU A 64 1.13 14.06 7.38
CA LEU A 64 1.72 14.76 8.52
C LEU A 64 1.16 16.18 8.69
N LYS A 65 0.94 16.92 7.59
CA LYS A 65 0.33 18.26 7.65
C LYS A 65 -1.09 18.24 8.21
N ILE A 66 -1.91 17.26 7.80
CA ILE A 66 -3.27 17.10 8.34
C ILE A 66 -3.22 16.82 9.85
N LEU A 67 -2.32 15.94 10.28
CA LEU A 67 -2.17 15.58 11.69
C LEU A 67 -1.65 16.75 12.53
N GLN A 68 -0.71 17.54 12.01
CA GLN A 68 -0.23 18.76 12.67
C GLN A 68 -1.34 19.81 12.81
N GLN A 69 -2.15 19.99 11.76
CA GLN A 69 -3.30 20.89 11.80
C GLN A 69 -4.35 20.42 12.83
N ALA A 70 -4.65 19.12 12.86
CA ALA A 70 -5.57 18.56 13.86
C ALA A 70 -5.04 18.73 15.30
N ALA A 71 -3.73 18.52 15.52
CA ALA A 71 -3.10 18.77 16.80
C ALA A 71 -3.23 20.24 17.24
N SER A 72 -3.05 21.20 16.32
CA SER A 72 -3.22 22.63 16.62
C SER A 72 -4.66 23.02 16.99
N LEU A 73 -5.63 22.21 16.57
CA LEU A 73 -7.06 22.37 16.88
C LEU A 73 -7.50 21.53 18.09
N ALA A 74 -6.56 20.84 18.77
CA ALA A 74 -6.84 19.85 19.81
C ALA A 74 -7.84 18.75 19.36
N GLU A 75 -7.87 18.44 18.07
CA GLU A 75 -8.82 17.49 17.46
C GLU A 75 -8.18 16.10 17.32
N ARG A 76 -8.88 15.06 17.79
CA ARG A 76 -8.45 13.68 17.57
C ARG A 76 -8.94 13.17 16.21
N VAL A 77 -8.01 12.61 15.45
CA VAL A 77 -8.28 12.11 14.09
C VAL A 77 -8.27 10.58 14.07
N THR A 78 -9.38 9.97 13.69
CA THR A 78 -9.46 8.54 13.36
C THR A 78 -8.94 8.30 11.94
N ALA A 79 -8.58 7.06 11.59
CA ALA A 79 -8.09 6.74 10.24
C ALA A 79 -9.06 7.20 9.13
N ILE A 80 -10.38 7.06 9.34
CA ILE A 80 -11.39 7.51 8.38
C ILE A 80 -11.42 9.04 8.24
N LYS A 81 -11.35 9.80 9.35
CA LYS A 81 -11.28 11.27 9.34
C LYS A 81 -10.04 11.75 8.58
N LEU A 82 -8.91 11.06 8.76
CA LEU A 82 -7.65 11.39 8.08
C LEU A 82 -7.75 11.19 6.57
N VAL A 83 -8.29 10.05 6.12
CA VAL A 83 -8.48 9.75 4.71
C VAL A 83 -9.48 10.72 4.07
N ASP A 84 -10.58 11.04 4.76
CA ASP A 84 -11.56 12.03 4.29
C ASP A 84 -10.92 13.41 4.12
N ALA A 85 -10.19 13.88 5.13
CA ALA A 85 -9.49 15.17 5.09
C ALA A 85 -8.50 15.25 3.92
N TRP A 86 -7.76 14.16 3.65
CA TRP A 86 -6.83 14.07 2.53
C TRP A 86 -7.53 14.01 1.17
N CYS A 87 -8.74 13.44 1.11
CA CYS A 87 -9.60 13.44 -0.07
C CYS A 87 -10.43 14.73 -0.23
N GLY A 88 -10.24 15.73 0.61
CA GLY A 88 -11.01 16.98 0.59
C GLY A 88 -12.46 16.87 1.07
N LYS A 89 -12.79 15.78 1.79
CA LYS A 89 -14.09 15.50 2.41
C LYS A 89 -14.04 15.72 3.93
N GLY A 90 -15.10 15.38 4.65
CA GLY A 90 -15.13 15.46 6.12
C GLY A 90 -15.10 16.89 6.65
N GLN A 91 -14.51 17.09 7.84
CA GLN A 91 -14.52 18.37 8.55
C GLN A 91 -13.77 19.48 7.78
N PRO A 92 -14.41 20.61 7.43
CA PRO A 92 -13.81 21.66 6.60
C PRO A 92 -12.47 22.21 7.12
N SER A 93 -12.31 22.28 8.45
CA SER A 93 -11.10 22.80 9.09
C SER A 93 -9.90 21.85 9.01
N LEU A 94 -10.05 20.63 8.50
CA LEU A 94 -8.95 19.66 8.32
C LEU A 94 -8.67 19.35 6.84
N ARG A 95 -9.49 19.85 5.91
CA ARG A 95 -9.39 19.51 4.49
C ARG A 95 -8.12 20.09 3.87
N MET A 96 -7.35 19.22 3.22
CA MET A 96 -6.23 19.65 2.37
C MET A 96 -6.76 20.13 1.03
N ARG A 97 -6.61 21.44 0.73
CA ARG A 97 -6.98 22.02 -0.57
C ARG A 97 -5.81 21.95 -1.55
N GLY A 98 -6.10 21.64 -2.81
CA GLY A 98 -5.14 21.79 -3.93
C GLY A 98 -4.09 20.68 -4.10
N ARG A 99 -4.07 19.64 -3.27
CA ARG A 99 -3.24 18.45 -3.48
C ARG A 99 -4.05 17.28 -4.01
N ARG A 100 -3.48 16.52 -4.94
CA ARG A 100 -4.12 15.34 -5.52
C ARG A 100 -4.09 14.22 -4.50
N SER A 101 -5.26 13.82 -3.99
CA SER A 101 -5.40 12.59 -3.21
C SER A 101 -4.88 11.37 -4.00
N PRO A 102 -4.47 10.28 -3.35
CA PRO A 102 -4.03 9.04 -4.01
C PRO A 102 -5.07 8.47 -4.97
N GLY A 103 -6.37 8.70 -4.72
CA GLY A 103 -7.46 8.27 -5.59
C GLY A 103 -7.47 8.89 -7.00
N SER A 104 -6.56 9.83 -7.29
CA SER A 104 -6.33 10.32 -8.65
C SER A 104 -5.46 9.38 -9.50
N PHE A 105 -4.78 8.40 -8.89
CA PHE A 105 -4.02 7.36 -9.59
C PHE A 105 -4.90 6.18 -10.03
N ALA A 106 -5.96 5.88 -9.28
CA ALA A 106 -6.89 4.77 -9.58
C ALA A 106 -7.76 4.97 -10.84
N ARG A 107 -7.65 6.12 -11.54
CA ARG A 107 -8.36 6.39 -12.80
C ARG A 107 -7.47 6.25 -14.04
N ARG A 108 -6.26 5.74 -13.88
CA ARG A 108 -5.26 5.61 -14.96
C ARG A 108 -4.76 4.17 -15.17
N LEU A 109 -5.60 3.19 -14.83
CA LEU A 109 -5.48 1.78 -15.21
C LEU A 109 -6.82 1.31 -15.76
#